data_AF-A0A7J8G5D5-F1
#
_entry.id   AF-A0A7J8G5D5-F1
#
_cell.length_a   1.000
_cell.length_b   1.000
_cell.length_c   1.000
_cell.angle_alpha   90.00
_cell.angle_beta   90.00
_cell.angle_gamma   90.00
#
_symmetry.space_group_name_H-M   'P 1'
#
loop_
_entity.id
_entity.type
_entity.pdbx_description
1 polymer ?
#
loop_
_entity_poly.entity_id
_entity_poly.type
_entity_poly.pdbx_seq_one_letter_code
_entity_poly.pdbx_strand_id
1 'polypeptide(L)'
;MAELRRTDSTLCGLDEEALWETMESHRDRIVRSVRPSRLTPYLRQARVLGQLDEEEVLHSPRLTNTAMRVGHLLDLLRTRGKNGAIAFLESLKFHNPDIYTLVTGLQPDVDFSTFSGLMETSKLTQCLAGAIGSLQEELSQEQGQKEALAQQCRRLQERLRQAEARAEGLCQLEADHGRMQREVSAHFHEVLKLKDEMLSLSLRYSSALQEKELAATRCHGLQEELYLVQQELRRERLSASCERESRERSLQMASGLEPGAEELSRLKEENEKLRSLTFSVTEKDILEQSLDEALDSKQELVDRIHSLRARAVAAERQRKQCWEEKEQTLLQFQKTKVDCEIYREKMNALQSQVAELQRERDQAYSARDAAQAEISQSLTDKDALRRKVFELTDQVCDLRQQLRTLQAESPQGPRQEAEARGPGRRGKQRLTRMFAICPPDGGDCSCLSPPESQLWSDLSTTSSRELADSFRSSSPVPPSQQSLHKRAAEDLWEDPCSFSSFPEILEVDGGTSLGAKAGDTDLDYEIVDRAELGESSNSPRPVSGGLYLSAR
;
A
#
# COMPACT_ATOMS: atom_id res chain seq x y z
N MET A 1 -89.97 29.24 -18.46
CA MET A 1 -90.73 28.06 -17.97
C MET A 1 -90.87 27.07 -19.12
N ALA A 2 -89.85 26.23 -19.30
CA ALA A 2 -89.91 24.99 -20.07
C ALA A 2 -88.74 24.12 -19.57
N GLU A 3 -89.11 22.96 -19.06
CA GLU A 3 -88.27 22.02 -18.34
C GLU A 3 -87.21 21.40 -19.25
N LEU A 4 -85.94 21.50 -18.86
CA LEU A 4 -84.83 20.71 -19.39
C LEU A 4 -84.27 19.87 -18.24
N ARG A 5 -85.02 18.82 -17.88
CA ARG A 5 -84.42 17.65 -17.27
C ARG A 5 -83.75 16.84 -18.36
N ARG A 6 -82.45 16.58 -18.22
CA ARG A 6 -81.84 15.28 -18.50
C ARG A 6 -80.46 15.23 -17.83
N THR A 7 -80.22 14.10 -17.17
CA THR A 7 -78.98 13.56 -16.57
C THR A 7 -78.35 14.14 -15.30
N ASP A 8 -78.68 15.33 -14.81
CA ASP A 8 -78.21 15.78 -13.47
C ASP A 8 -79.14 15.35 -12.30
N SER A 9 -80.33 14.83 -12.65
CA SER A 9 -81.40 14.56 -11.68
C SER A 9 -81.25 13.26 -10.88
N THR A 10 -80.36 12.35 -11.28
CA THR A 10 -80.18 11.04 -10.61
C THR A 10 -79.29 11.14 -9.38
N LEU A 11 -78.19 11.90 -9.41
CA LEU A 11 -77.27 12.05 -8.27
C LEU A 11 -77.80 13.06 -7.23
N CYS A 12 -78.47 14.14 -7.67
CA CYS A 12 -79.12 15.08 -6.75
C CYS A 12 -80.33 14.48 -5.98
N GLY A 13 -80.93 13.40 -6.49
CA GLY A 13 -82.07 12.71 -5.86
C GLY A 13 -81.70 11.66 -4.81
N LEU A 14 -80.42 11.29 -4.68
CA LEU A 14 -79.94 10.32 -3.69
C LEU A 14 -79.77 10.97 -2.31
N ASP A 15 -79.95 10.16 -1.26
CA ASP A 15 -79.69 10.58 0.11
C ASP A 15 -78.19 10.81 0.36
N GLU A 16 -77.85 11.70 1.29
CA GLU A 16 -76.46 12.04 1.62
C GLU A 16 -75.65 10.81 2.03
N GLU A 17 -76.25 9.94 2.85
CA GLU A 17 -75.61 8.71 3.35
C GLU A 17 -75.30 7.75 2.20
N ALA A 18 -76.22 7.60 1.24
CA ALA A 18 -76.03 6.73 0.07
C ALA A 18 -74.94 7.25 -0.88
N LEU A 19 -74.83 8.57 -1.06
CA LEU A 19 -73.76 9.18 -1.88
C LEU A 19 -72.38 8.94 -1.27
N TRP A 20 -72.24 9.10 0.05
CA TRP A 20 -70.96 8.83 0.70
C TRP A 20 -70.65 7.34 0.80
N GLU A 21 -71.64 6.47 0.97
CA GLU A 21 -71.44 5.00 0.98
C GLU A 21 -70.89 4.49 -0.35
N THR A 22 -71.43 4.98 -1.49
CA THR A 22 -70.93 4.62 -2.83
C THR A 22 -69.52 5.13 -3.10
N MET A 23 -69.13 6.28 -2.55
CA MET A 23 -67.76 6.79 -2.62
C MET A 23 -66.81 6.04 -1.70
N GLU A 24 -67.24 5.72 -0.47
CA GLU A 24 -66.44 5.02 0.53
C GLU A 24 -66.18 3.56 0.11
N SER A 25 -67.15 2.89 -0.52
CA SER A 25 -66.98 1.54 -1.06
C SER A 25 -65.89 1.45 -2.15
N HIS A 26 -65.58 2.59 -2.78
CA HIS A 26 -64.55 2.71 -3.82
C HIS A 26 -63.32 3.53 -3.37
N ARG A 27 -63.18 3.81 -2.06
CA ARG A 27 -62.16 4.71 -1.52
C ARG A 27 -60.74 4.33 -1.92
N ASP A 28 -60.37 3.06 -1.82
CA ASP A 28 -59.02 2.60 -2.19
C ASP A 28 -58.67 2.93 -3.65
N ARG A 29 -59.63 2.76 -4.56
CA ARG A 29 -59.43 3.03 -5.99
C ARG A 29 -59.37 4.53 -6.27
N ILE A 30 -60.21 5.33 -5.61
CA ILE A 30 -60.19 6.80 -5.70
C ILE A 30 -58.83 7.33 -5.21
N VAL A 31 -58.41 6.89 -4.03
CA VAL A 31 -57.20 7.36 -3.34
C VAL A 31 -55.92 7.09 -4.13
N ARG A 32 -55.84 5.98 -4.88
CA ARG A 32 -54.67 5.61 -5.68
C ARG A 32 -54.60 6.31 -7.04
N SER A 33 -55.73 6.70 -7.61
CA SER A 33 -55.83 7.17 -8.99
C SER A 33 -55.99 8.67 -9.14
N VAL A 34 -56.58 9.32 -8.13
CA VAL A 34 -56.89 10.74 -8.15
C VAL A 34 -55.71 11.59 -7.72
N ARG A 35 -55.50 12.72 -8.39
CA ARG A 35 -54.54 13.76 -7.97
C ARG A 35 -55.29 14.95 -7.38
N PRO A 36 -55.07 15.29 -6.08
CA PRO A 36 -55.74 16.42 -5.43
C PRO A 36 -55.52 17.75 -6.18
N SER A 37 -54.33 18.00 -6.69
CA SER A 37 -53.98 19.23 -7.42
C SER A 37 -54.81 19.48 -8.68
N ARG A 38 -55.45 18.45 -9.24
CA ARG A 38 -56.37 18.60 -10.37
C ARG A 38 -57.79 18.91 -9.91
N LEU A 39 -58.19 18.47 -8.71
CA LEU A 39 -59.56 18.60 -8.22
C LEU A 39 -59.79 19.85 -7.38
N THR A 40 -58.81 20.26 -6.56
CA THR A 40 -58.96 21.38 -5.63
C THR A 40 -59.35 22.71 -6.30
N PRO A 41 -58.91 23.06 -7.52
CA PRO A 41 -59.34 24.30 -8.17
C PRO A 41 -60.83 24.31 -8.49
N TYR A 42 -61.38 23.18 -8.94
CA TYR A 42 -62.81 23.02 -9.22
C TYR A 42 -63.62 23.04 -7.92
N LEU A 43 -63.17 22.33 -6.89
CA LEU A 43 -63.86 22.28 -5.59
C LEU A 43 -63.89 23.64 -4.88
N ARG A 44 -62.86 24.47 -5.08
CA ARG A 44 -62.83 25.87 -4.65
C ARG A 44 -63.84 26.72 -5.44
N GLN A 45 -63.95 26.50 -6.75
CA GLN A 45 -64.95 27.17 -7.60
C GLN A 45 -66.38 26.80 -7.22
N ALA A 46 -66.62 25.54 -6.85
CA ALA A 46 -67.89 25.04 -6.33
C ALA A 46 -68.20 25.52 -4.89
N ARG A 47 -67.29 26.28 -4.26
CA ARG A 47 -67.40 26.81 -2.88
C ARG A 47 -67.56 25.72 -1.81
N VAL A 48 -67.06 24.52 -2.08
CA VAL A 48 -67.07 23.40 -1.14
C VAL A 48 -65.77 23.36 -0.32
N LEU A 49 -64.66 23.81 -0.91
CA LEU A 49 -63.36 23.95 -0.23
C LEU A 49 -62.92 25.41 -0.17
N GLY A 50 -62.30 25.78 0.95
CA GLY A 50 -61.63 27.07 1.12
C GLY A 50 -60.19 27.07 0.60
N GLN A 51 -59.59 28.26 0.52
CA GLN A 51 -58.17 28.41 0.16
C GLN A 51 -57.23 27.76 1.19
N LEU A 52 -57.60 27.82 2.48
CA LEU A 52 -56.82 27.18 3.55
C LEU A 52 -56.89 25.64 3.46
N ASP A 53 -58.08 25.09 3.17
CA ASP A 53 -58.27 23.65 2.99
C ASP A 53 -57.46 23.11 1.80
N GLU A 54 -57.37 23.89 0.71
CA GLU A 54 -56.56 23.55 -0.47
C GLU A 54 -55.06 23.52 -0.15
N GLU A 55 -54.54 24.55 0.53
CA GLU A 55 -53.14 24.59 0.95
C GLU A 55 -52.79 23.43 1.91
N GLU A 56 -53.71 23.09 2.82
CA GLU A 56 -53.54 21.95 3.72
C GLU A 56 -53.45 20.62 2.96
N VAL A 57 -54.33 20.40 1.98
CA VAL A 57 -54.33 19.16 1.18
C VAL A 57 -53.10 19.05 0.28
N LEU A 58 -52.63 20.15 -0.32
CA LEU A 58 -51.56 20.13 -1.31
C LEU A 58 -50.16 20.20 -0.70
N HIS A 59 -49.97 20.99 0.36
CA HIS A 59 -48.65 21.36 0.88
C HIS A 59 -48.36 20.91 2.31
N SER A 60 -49.29 20.20 2.98
CA SER A 60 -49.03 19.71 4.33
C SER A 60 -47.92 18.65 4.38
N PRO A 61 -46.88 18.83 5.22
CA PRO A 61 -45.79 17.85 5.39
C PRO A 61 -46.25 16.57 6.10
N ARG A 62 -47.45 16.58 6.70
CA ARG A 62 -48.05 15.41 7.37
C ARG A 62 -48.55 14.37 6.37
N LEU A 63 -48.81 14.77 5.12
CA LEU A 63 -49.36 13.91 4.08
C LEU A 63 -48.23 13.55 3.10
N THR A 64 -47.53 12.45 3.42
CA THR A 64 -46.28 12.03 2.75
C THR A 64 -46.49 11.47 1.34
N ASN A 65 -47.64 10.85 1.07
CA ASN A 65 -47.99 10.34 -0.25
C ASN A 65 -49.31 10.92 -0.77
N THR A 66 -49.55 10.76 -2.07
CA THR A 66 -50.77 11.23 -2.74
C THR A 66 -52.03 10.57 -2.20
N ALA A 67 -51.95 9.31 -1.79
CA ALA A 67 -53.07 8.58 -1.23
C ALA A 67 -53.57 9.20 0.09
N MET A 68 -52.67 9.54 1.00
CA MET A 68 -52.99 10.25 2.24
C MET A 68 -53.61 11.62 1.96
N ARG A 69 -53.13 12.32 0.92
CA ARG A 69 -53.70 13.62 0.51
C ARG A 69 -55.12 13.49 -0.03
N VAL A 70 -55.40 12.49 -0.87
CA VAL A 70 -56.76 12.23 -1.37
C VAL A 70 -57.68 11.73 -0.27
N GLY A 71 -57.18 10.89 0.64
CA GLY A 71 -57.93 10.42 1.81
C GLY A 71 -58.35 11.58 2.71
N HIS A 72 -57.41 12.48 3.02
CA HIS A 72 -57.68 13.71 3.77
C HIS A 72 -58.66 14.63 3.06
N LEU A 73 -58.52 14.79 1.73
CA LEU A 73 -59.45 15.56 0.90
C LEU A 73 -60.89 14.99 0.98
N LEU A 74 -61.05 13.67 0.90
CA LEU A 74 -62.35 13.01 1.03
C LEU A 74 -62.95 13.23 2.42
N ASP A 75 -62.14 13.16 3.47
CA ASP A 75 -62.59 13.36 4.85
C ASP A 75 -63.04 14.83 5.07
N LEU A 76 -62.32 15.79 4.51
CA LEU A 76 -62.73 17.21 4.51
C LEU A 76 -64.04 17.41 3.75
N LEU A 77 -64.18 16.85 2.56
CA LEU A 77 -65.40 16.97 1.76
C LEU A 77 -66.60 16.30 2.44
N ARG A 78 -66.37 15.22 3.20
CA ARG A 78 -67.41 14.55 4.02
C ARG A 78 -67.99 15.47 5.09
N THR A 79 -67.18 16.37 5.66
CA THR A 79 -67.69 17.39 6.60
C THR A 79 -68.56 18.47 5.94
N ARG A 80 -68.55 18.57 4.60
CA ARG A 80 -69.36 19.50 3.80
C ARG A 80 -70.68 18.88 3.33
N GLY A 81 -70.98 17.66 3.76
CA GLY A 81 -72.23 16.94 3.51
C GLY A 81 -72.49 16.63 2.05
N LYS A 82 -73.77 16.58 1.65
CA LYS A 82 -74.21 16.25 0.28
C LYS A 82 -73.57 17.09 -0.82
N ASN A 83 -73.35 18.38 -0.58
CA ASN A 83 -72.70 19.27 -1.54
C ASN A 83 -71.23 18.89 -1.78
N GLY A 84 -70.56 18.37 -0.76
CA GLY A 84 -69.19 17.85 -0.86
C GLY A 84 -69.08 16.64 -1.78
N ALA A 85 -70.01 15.69 -1.63
CA ALA A 85 -70.07 14.50 -2.48
C ALA A 85 -70.37 14.87 -3.94
N ILE A 86 -71.36 15.75 -4.17
CA ILE A 86 -71.75 16.16 -5.53
C ILE A 86 -70.61 16.89 -6.23
N ALA A 87 -70.01 17.90 -5.59
CA ALA A 87 -68.90 18.64 -6.18
C ALA A 87 -67.67 17.76 -6.44
N PHE A 88 -67.44 16.76 -5.58
CA PHE A 88 -66.38 15.77 -5.80
C PHE A 88 -66.65 14.91 -7.03
N LEU A 89 -67.86 14.33 -7.15
CA LEU A 89 -68.24 13.52 -8.29
C LEU A 89 -68.21 14.33 -9.59
N GLU A 90 -68.67 15.58 -9.56
CA GLU A 90 -68.53 16.50 -10.70
C GLU A 90 -67.06 16.75 -11.05
N SER A 91 -66.19 16.97 -10.07
CA SER A 91 -64.75 17.13 -10.32
C SER A 91 -64.11 15.86 -10.92
N LEU A 92 -64.55 14.67 -10.51
CA LEU A 92 -64.12 13.40 -11.10
C LEU A 92 -64.61 13.24 -12.53
N LYS A 93 -65.84 13.67 -12.84
CA LYS A 93 -66.40 13.65 -14.20
C LYS A 93 -65.48 14.35 -15.21
N PHE A 94 -64.83 15.45 -14.80
CA PHE A 94 -63.89 16.19 -15.65
C PHE A 94 -62.46 15.65 -15.64
N HIS A 95 -61.93 15.28 -14.47
CA HIS A 95 -60.49 15.00 -14.33
C HIS A 95 -60.13 13.51 -14.29
N ASN A 96 -61.08 12.63 -13.96
CA ASN A 96 -60.89 11.17 -13.85
C ASN A 96 -62.18 10.43 -14.29
N PRO A 97 -62.53 10.47 -15.59
CA PRO A 97 -63.79 9.92 -16.12
C PRO A 97 -63.95 8.42 -15.83
N ASP A 98 -62.86 7.65 -15.82
CA ASP A 98 -62.86 6.22 -15.53
C ASP A 98 -63.28 5.92 -14.08
N ILE A 99 -62.86 6.78 -13.14
CA ILE A 99 -63.18 6.65 -11.71
C ILE A 99 -64.61 7.14 -11.44
N TYR A 100 -65.05 8.21 -12.11
CA TYR A 100 -66.43 8.65 -12.06
C TYR A 100 -67.40 7.55 -12.52
N THR A 101 -67.10 6.91 -13.66
CA THR A 101 -67.89 5.81 -14.21
C THR A 101 -67.91 4.60 -13.28
N LEU A 102 -66.77 4.31 -12.63
CA LEU A 102 -66.68 3.22 -11.67
C LEU A 102 -67.55 3.47 -10.43
N VAL A 103 -67.50 4.68 -9.87
CA VAL A 103 -68.18 5.01 -8.60
C VAL A 103 -69.69 5.17 -8.80
N THR A 104 -70.11 5.77 -9.91
CA THR A 104 -71.52 6.13 -10.16
C THR A 104 -72.25 5.19 -11.12
N GLY A 105 -71.51 4.41 -11.93
CA GLY A 105 -72.08 3.61 -13.03
C GLY A 105 -72.58 4.44 -14.21
N LEU A 106 -72.41 5.77 -14.18
CA LEU A 106 -72.89 6.71 -15.20
C LEU A 106 -71.77 7.11 -16.15
N GLN A 107 -72.11 7.32 -17.42
CA GLN A 107 -71.16 7.84 -18.40
C GLN A 107 -70.88 9.34 -18.13
N PRO A 108 -69.61 9.78 -18.21
CA PRO A 108 -69.25 11.18 -18.03
C PRO A 108 -69.60 11.97 -19.28
N ASP A 109 -70.86 12.42 -19.39
CA ASP A 109 -71.30 13.28 -20.49
C ASP A 109 -71.00 14.75 -20.17
N VAL A 110 -70.01 15.33 -20.85
CA VAL A 110 -69.57 16.72 -20.61
C VAL A 110 -70.21 17.62 -21.67
N ASP A 111 -71.27 18.31 -21.28
CA ASP A 111 -71.96 19.27 -22.14
C ASP A 111 -71.12 20.55 -22.33
N PHE A 112 -70.28 20.56 -23.37
CA PHE A 112 -69.52 21.74 -23.80
C PHE A 112 -70.41 22.89 -24.31
N SER A 113 -71.70 22.63 -24.52
CA SER A 113 -72.72 23.60 -24.96
C SER A 113 -72.93 24.74 -23.97
N THR A 114 -72.71 24.49 -22.66
CA THR A 114 -72.82 25.51 -21.60
C THR A 114 -71.69 26.55 -21.67
N PHE A 115 -70.52 26.18 -22.22
CA PHE A 115 -69.36 27.08 -22.35
C PHE A 115 -69.43 27.96 -23.60
N SER A 116 -70.06 27.47 -24.67
CA SER A 116 -70.27 28.18 -25.95
C SER A 116 -71.16 29.43 -25.80
N GLY A 117 -72.04 29.47 -24.79
CA GLY A 117 -72.89 30.63 -24.51
C GLY A 117 -72.20 31.78 -23.76
N LEU A 118 -71.02 31.54 -23.18
CA LEU A 118 -70.30 32.50 -22.31
C LEU A 118 -69.11 33.18 -23.00
N MET A 119 -68.58 32.62 -24.09
CA MET A 119 -67.39 33.14 -24.76
C MET A 119 -67.45 32.88 -26.27
N GLU A 120 -67.10 33.89 -27.08
CA GLU A 120 -67.02 33.77 -28.53
C GLU A 120 -66.01 32.68 -28.94
N THR A 121 -66.38 31.86 -29.93
CA THR A 121 -65.59 30.71 -30.41
C THR A 121 -64.18 31.10 -30.87
N SER A 122 -63.99 32.32 -31.37
CA SER A 122 -62.69 32.88 -31.76
C SER A 122 -61.75 33.11 -30.56
N LYS A 123 -62.27 33.67 -29.47
CA LYS A 123 -61.51 33.90 -28.21
C LYS A 123 -61.17 32.59 -27.53
N LEU A 124 -62.09 31.63 -27.54
CA LEU A 124 -61.84 30.27 -27.04
C LEU A 124 -60.69 29.60 -27.77
N THR A 125 -60.69 29.65 -29.10
CA THR A 125 -59.64 29.05 -29.94
C THR A 125 -58.28 29.70 -29.67
N GLN A 126 -58.24 31.02 -29.50
CA GLN A 126 -57.01 31.74 -29.16
C GLN A 126 -56.47 31.34 -27.77
N CYS A 127 -57.33 31.21 -26.77
CA CYS A 127 -56.93 30.78 -25.42
C CYS A 127 -56.40 29.35 -25.42
N LEU A 128 -57.06 28.44 -26.15
CA LEU A 128 -56.63 27.05 -26.28
C LEU A 128 -55.30 26.94 -27.03
N ALA A 129 -55.11 27.68 -28.13
CA ALA A 129 -53.84 27.72 -28.86
C ALA A 129 -52.70 28.26 -27.98
N GLY A 130 -52.95 29.29 -27.17
CA GLY A 130 -51.99 29.82 -26.20
C GLY A 130 -51.62 28.78 -25.12
N ALA A 131 -52.61 28.09 -24.56
CA ALA A 131 -52.38 27.03 -23.57
C ALA A 131 -51.64 25.81 -24.14
N ILE A 132 -51.92 25.44 -25.40
CA ILE A 132 -51.18 24.39 -26.10
C ILE A 132 -49.74 24.82 -26.33
N GLY A 133 -49.51 26.07 -26.74
CA GLY A 133 -48.17 26.63 -26.91
C GLY A 133 -47.36 26.61 -25.61
N SER A 134 -47.95 27.08 -24.50
CA SER A 134 -47.27 27.04 -23.20
C SER A 134 -46.97 25.62 -22.73
N LEU A 135 -47.89 24.66 -22.92
CA LEU A 135 -47.66 23.25 -22.58
C LEU A 135 -46.57 22.61 -23.45
N GLN A 136 -46.46 22.99 -24.72
CA GLN A 136 -45.39 22.52 -25.60
C GLN A 136 -44.02 23.08 -25.19
N GLU A 137 -43.97 24.36 -24.79
CA GLU A 137 -42.76 24.97 -24.24
C GLU A 137 -42.34 24.30 -22.93
N GLU A 138 -43.26 24.10 -21.98
CA GLU A 138 -43.00 23.38 -20.73
C GLU A 138 -42.51 21.96 -20.99
N LEU A 139 -43.14 21.22 -21.91
CA LEU A 139 -42.70 19.87 -22.28
C LEU A 139 -41.27 19.87 -22.84
N SER A 140 -40.92 20.84 -23.69
CA SER A 140 -39.57 20.96 -24.25
C SER A 140 -38.53 21.30 -23.18
N GLN A 141 -38.88 22.15 -22.20
CA GLN A 141 -38.01 22.49 -21.08
C GLN A 141 -37.79 21.28 -20.16
N GLU A 142 -38.85 20.53 -19.84
CA GLU A 142 -38.76 19.31 -19.04
C GLU A 142 -37.94 18.22 -19.74
N GLN A 143 -38.06 18.09 -21.06
CA GLN A 143 -37.21 17.19 -21.86
C GLN A 143 -35.73 17.58 -21.76
N GLY A 144 -35.41 18.88 -21.91
CA GLY A 144 -34.04 19.37 -21.75
C GLY A 144 -33.48 19.15 -20.35
N GLN A 145 -34.28 19.38 -19.31
CA GLN A 145 -33.90 19.12 -17.91
C GLN A 145 -33.64 17.63 -17.66
N LYS A 146 -34.50 16.74 -18.18
CA LYS A 146 -34.34 15.29 -18.09
C LYS A 146 -33.05 14.83 -18.76
N GLU A 147 -32.72 15.37 -19.93
CA GLU A 147 -31.48 15.04 -20.65
C GLU A 147 -30.24 15.51 -19.88
N ALA A 148 -30.27 16.73 -19.34
CA ALA A 148 -29.19 17.25 -18.50
C ALA A 148 -28.96 16.38 -17.26
N LEU A 149 -30.03 16.01 -16.54
CA LEU A 149 -29.95 15.09 -15.40
C LEU A 149 -29.44 13.70 -15.82
N ALA A 150 -29.87 13.17 -16.97
CA ALA A 150 -29.39 11.88 -17.46
C ALA A 150 -27.89 11.90 -17.81
N GLN A 151 -27.37 13.02 -18.31
CA GLN A 151 -25.93 13.20 -18.53
C GLN A 151 -25.16 13.29 -17.20
N GLN A 152 -25.69 14.03 -16.23
CA GLN A 152 -25.10 14.11 -14.89
C GLN A 152 -25.06 12.74 -14.20
N CYS A 153 -26.14 11.96 -14.28
CA CYS A 153 -26.19 10.59 -13.75
C CYS A 153 -25.13 9.68 -14.40
N ARG A 154 -24.94 9.78 -15.72
CA ARG A 154 -23.88 9.03 -16.43
C ARG A 154 -22.49 9.39 -15.93
N ARG A 155 -22.18 10.68 -15.81
CA ARG A 155 -20.90 11.18 -15.27
C ARG A 155 -20.66 10.70 -13.83
N LEU A 156 -21.69 10.70 -12.98
CA LEU A 156 -21.59 10.20 -11.61
C LEU A 156 -21.37 8.69 -11.56
N GLN A 157 -22.02 7.91 -12.42
CA GLN A 157 -21.82 6.47 -12.52
C GLN A 157 -20.39 6.11 -12.97
N GLU A 158 -19.83 6.86 -13.92
CA GLU A 158 -18.43 6.67 -14.35
C GLU A 158 -17.45 6.98 -13.21
N ARG A 159 -17.68 8.08 -12.48
CA ARG A 159 -16.86 8.42 -11.29
C ARG A 159 -16.97 7.36 -10.20
N LEU A 160 -18.16 6.79 -10.00
CA LEU A 160 -18.36 5.69 -9.05
C LEU A 160 -17.56 4.45 -9.47
N ARG A 161 -17.66 4.02 -10.73
CA ARG A 161 -16.87 2.88 -11.25
C ARG A 161 -15.37 3.10 -11.15
N GLN A 162 -14.90 4.32 -11.42
CA GLN A 162 -13.50 4.68 -11.23
C GLN A 162 -13.08 4.61 -9.76
N ALA A 163 -13.95 5.05 -8.84
CA ALA A 163 -13.68 4.94 -7.41
C ALA A 163 -13.68 3.49 -6.93
N GLU A 164 -14.60 2.65 -7.42
CA GLU A 164 -14.65 1.21 -7.13
C GLU A 164 -13.37 0.50 -7.60
N ALA A 165 -12.93 0.73 -8.84
CA ALA A 165 -11.69 0.15 -9.36
C ALA A 165 -10.45 0.59 -8.55
N ARG A 166 -10.43 1.84 -8.07
CA ARG A 166 -9.36 2.33 -7.19
C ARG A 166 -9.41 1.64 -5.82
N ALA A 167 -10.60 1.44 -5.26
CA ALA A 167 -10.77 0.74 -3.99
C ALA A 167 -10.31 -0.73 -4.09
N GLU A 168 -10.65 -1.42 -5.18
CA GLU A 168 -10.17 -2.78 -5.45
C GLU A 168 -8.63 -2.84 -5.55
N GLY A 169 -8.01 -1.88 -6.23
CA GLY A 169 -6.55 -1.77 -6.30
C GLY A 169 -5.89 -1.54 -4.93
N LEU A 170 -6.51 -0.72 -4.07
CA LEU A 170 -6.04 -0.52 -2.70
C LEU A 170 -6.16 -1.79 -1.86
N CYS A 171 -7.29 -2.51 -1.95
CA CYS A 171 -7.48 -3.79 -1.26
C CYS A 171 -6.43 -4.83 -1.66
N GLN A 172 -6.05 -4.88 -2.95
CA GLN A 172 -4.97 -5.76 -3.42
C GLN A 172 -3.62 -5.36 -2.81
N LEU A 173 -3.30 -4.06 -2.80
CA LEU A 173 -2.06 -3.56 -2.21
C LEU A 173 -1.99 -3.83 -0.70
N GLU A 174 -3.09 -3.71 0.03
CA GLU A 174 -3.19 -4.06 1.44
C GLU A 174 -2.95 -5.56 1.68
N ALA A 175 -3.51 -6.42 0.83
CA ALA A 175 -3.28 -7.87 0.92
C ALA A 175 -1.81 -8.23 0.65
N ASP A 176 -1.17 -7.55 -0.30
CA ASP A 176 0.26 -7.71 -0.63
C ASP A 176 1.15 -7.26 0.53
N HIS A 177 0.83 -6.12 1.13
CA HIS A 177 1.50 -5.62 2.33
C HIS A 177 1.38 -6.62 3.49
N GLY A 178 0.18 -7.17 3.72
CA GLY A 178 -0.05 -8.18 4.74
C GLY A 178 0.69 -9.51 4.47
N ARG A 179 0.97 -9.87 3.21
CA ARG A 179 1.85 -11.01 2.88
C ARG A 179 3.29 -10.72 3.23
N MET A 180 3.81 -9.58 2.78
CA MET A 180 5.19 -9.15 3.04
C MET A 180 5.48 -9.06 4.55
N GLN A 181 4.56 -8.48 5.33
CA GLN A 181 4.71 -8.42 6.80
C GLN A 181 4.86 -9.81 7.45
N ARG A 182 4.10 -10.80 6.96
CA ARG A 182 4.20 -12.19 7.45
C ARG A 182 5.53 -12.82 7.08
N GLU A 183 6.04 -12.58 5.88
CA GLU A 183 7.35 -13.07 5.43
C GLU A 183 8.49 -12.44 6.24
N VAL A 184 8.46 -11.11 6.44
CA VAL A 184 9.42 -10.42 7.30
C VAL A 184 9.38 -10.97 8.72
N SER A 185 8.18 -11.21 9.26
CA SER A 185 8.03 -11.80 10.58
C SER A 185 8.59 -13.23 10.63
N ALA A 186 8.34 -14.06 9.61
CA ALA A 186 8.87 -15.42 9.55
C ALA A 186 10.41 -15.43 9.53
N HIS A 187 11.02 -14.61 8.67
CA HIS A 187 12.47 -14.47 8.59
C HIS A 187 13.09 -13.93 9.88
N PHE A 188 12.41 -13.00 10.57
CA PHE A 188 12.86 -12.52 11.87
C PHE A 188 12.96 -13.67 12.90
N HIS A 189 11.97 -14.56 12.94
CA HIS A 189 12.01 -15.73 13.82
C HIS A 189 13.10 -16.75 13.41
N GLU A 190 13.35 -16.93 12.12
CA GLU A 190 14.44 -17.77 11.62
C GLU A 190 15.81 -17.22 12.04
N VAL A 191 16.03 -15.91 11.91
CA VAL A 191 17.27 -15.24 12.35
C VAL A 191 17.48 -15.43 13.85
N LEU A 192 16.41 -15.32 14.66
CA LEU A 192 16.50 -15.57 16.10
C LEU A 192 16.92 -17.01 16.41
N LYS A 193 16.32 -18.01 15.74
CA LYS A 193 16.69 -19.42 15.90
C LYS A 193 18.16 -19.66 15.53
N LEU A 194 18.61 -19.13 14.41
CA LEU A 194 20.00 -19.25 13.96
C LEU A 194 20.97 -18.60 14.94
N LYS A 195 20.60 -17.47 15.55
CA LYS A 195 21.40 -16.83 16.61
C LYS A 195 21.54 -17.75 17.83
N ASP A 196 20.45 -18.38 18.26
CA ASP A 196 20.47 -19.28 19.42
C ASP A 196 21.29 -20.55 19.12
N GLU A 197 21.20 -21.08 17.91
CA GLU A 197 22.03 -22.21 17.43
C GLU A 197 23.52 -21.84 17.38
N MET A 198 23.86 -20.66 16.85
CA MET A 198 25.23 -20.14 16.83
C MET A 198 25.82 -20.03 18.24
N LEU A 199 25.05 -19.49 19.19
CA LEU A 199 25.48 -19.39 20.58
C LEU A 199 25.67 -20.77 21.20
N SER A 200 24.75 -21.70 20.96
CA SER A 200 24.87 -23.10 21.42
C SER A 200 26.14 -23.78 20.87
N LEU A 201 26.43 -23.60 19.58
CA LEU A 201 27.64 -24.14 18.95
C LEU A 201 28.91 -23.49 19.51
N SER A 202 28.91 -22.18 19.71
CA SER A 202 30.04 -21.45 20.34
C SER A 202 30.34 -21.99 21.73
N LEU A 203 29.30 -22.20 22.55
CA LEU A 203 29.46 -22.78 23.89
C LEU A 203 30.04 -24.20 23.82
N ARG A 204 29.52 -25.06 22.95
CA ARG A 204 30.05 -26.42 22.75
C ARG A 204 31.50 -26.41 22.27
N TYR A 205 31.84 -25.54 21.33
CA TYR A 205 33.20 -25.38 20.84
C TYR A 205 34.16 -24.96 21.96
N SER A 206 33.76 -23.98 22.79
CA SER A 206 34.57 -23.54 23.92
C SER A 206 34.79 -24.66 24.96
N SER A 207 33.76 -25.47 25.25
CA SER A 207 33.87 -26.63 26.14
C SER A 207 34.82 -27.69 25.57
N ALA A 208 34.69 -28.01 24.28
CA ALA A 208 35.56 -28.97 23.61
C ALA A 208 37.03 -28.49 23.57
N LEU A 209 37.25 -27.19 23.39
CA LEU A 209 38.59 -26.59 23.43
C LEU A 209 39.20 -26.73 24.84
N GLN A 210 38.42 -26.41 25.89
CA GLN A 210 38.85 -26.55 27.28
C GLN A 210 39.16 -28.02 27.62
N GLU A 211 38.32 -28.97 27.21
CA GLU A 211 38.58 -30.41 27.39
C GLU A 211 39.85 -30.86 26.68
N LYS A 212 40.11 -30.35 25.48
CA LYS A 212 41.34 -30.64 24.71
C LYS A 212 42.58 -30.08 25.41
N GLU A 213 42.51 -28.89 26.00
CA GLU A 213 43.61 -28.32 26.81
C GLU A 213 43.86 -29.14 28.08
N LEU A 214 42.79 -29.57 28.78
CA LEU A 214 42.90 -30.46 29.93
C LEU A 214 43.46 -31.84 29.55
N ALA A 215 43.11 -32.38 28.40
CA ALA A 215 43.69 -33.62 27.89
C ALA A 215 45.18 -33.43 27.52
N ALA A 216 45.53 -32.32 26.88
CA ALA A 216 46.91 -32.01 26.51
C ALA A 216 47.83 -31.86 27.73
N THR A 217 47.36 -31.18 28.79
CA THR A 217 48.10 -31.06 30.05
C THR A 217 48.30 -32.42 30.73
N ARG A 218 47.29 -33.30 30.71
CA ARG A 218 47.43 -34.68 31.20
C ARG A 218 48.43 -35.50 30.37
N CYS A 219 48.38 -35.40 29.04
CA CYS A 219 49.33 -36.09 28.16
C CYS A 219 50.76 -35.63 28.41
N HIS A 220 50.96 -34.33 28.64
CA HIS A 220 52.28 -33.80 28.99
C HIS A 220 52.81 -34.38 30.30
N GLY A 221 51.98 -34.40 31.36
CA GLY A 221 52.36 -35.02 32.63
C GLY A 221 52.70 -36.52 32.51
N LEU A 222 51.91 -37.29 31.76
CA LEU A 222 52.22 -38.71 31.49
C LEU A 222 53.53 -38.87 30.70
N GLN A 223 53.84 -37.95 29.80
CA GLN A 223 55.09 -37.97 29.03
C GLN A 223 56.31 -37.70 29.94
N GLU A 224 56.17 -36.80 30.91
CA GLU A 224 57.18 -36.55 31.95
C GLU A 224 57.39 -37.80 32.83
N GLU A 225 56.31 -38.45 33.29
CA GLU A 225 56.38 -39.70 34.07
C GLU A 225 57.08 -40.82 33.29
N LEU A 226 56.74 -41.01 32.02
CA LEU A 226 57.40 -42.00 31.15
C LEU A 226 58.90 -41.72 31.02
N TYR A 227 59.30 -40.46 30.89
CA TYR A 227 60.71 -40.08 30.81
C TYR A 227 61.46 -40.46 32.09
N LEU A 228 60.87 -40.20 33.26
CA LEU A 228 61.45 -40.58 34.56
C LEU A 228 61.60 -42.09 34.69
N VAL A 229 60.56 -42.86 34.38
CA VAL A 229 60.59 -44.33 34.43
C VAL A 229 61.63 -44.91 33.45
N GLN A 230 61.77 -44.33 32.25
CA GLN A 230 62.82 -44.73 31.31
C GLN A 230 64.23 -44.49 31.88
N GLN A 231 64.44 -43.37 32.56
CA GLN A 231 65.72 -43.08 33.21
C GLN A 231 66.01 -44.09 34.33
N GLU A 232 65.03 -44.38 35.18
CA GLU A 232 65.12 -45.37 36.25
C GLU A 232 65.44 -46.76 35.69
N LEU A 233 64.70 -47.20 34.67
CA LEU A 233 64.96 -48.49 34.00
C LEU A 233 66.38 -48.58 33.42
N ARG A 234 66.92 -47.48 32.86
CA ARG A 234 68.31 -47.45 32.38
C ARG A 234 69.31 -47.58 33.52
N ARG A 235 69.06 -46.92 34.66
CA ARG A 235 69.90 -47.07 35.86
C ARG A 235 69.88 -48.52 36.36
N GLU A 236 68.72 -49.13 36.45
CA GLU A 236 68.55 -50.54 36.85
C GLU A 236 69.19 -51.52 35.85
N ARG A 237 69.14 -51.24 34.55
CA ARG A 237 69.85 -52.05 33.54
C ARG A 237 71.36 -51.98 33.71
N LEU A 238 71.91 -50.79 34.00
CA LEU A 238 73.34 -50.62 34.24
C LEU A 238 73.77 -51.31 35.54
N SER A 239 72.97 -51.22 36.61
CA SER A 239 73.25 -51.93 37.87
C SER A 239 73.21 -53.44 37.65
N ALA A 240 72.17 -53.98 37.00
CA ALA A 240 72.05 -55.40 36.69
C ALA A 240 73.18 -55.90 35.77
N SER A 241 73.65 -55.09 34.81
CA SER A 241 74.80 -55.43 33.96
C SER A 241 76.11 -55.47 34.76
N CYS A 242 76.31 -54.53 35.69
CA CYS A 242 77.49 -54.52 36.57
C CYS A 242 77.48 -55.73 37.53
N GLU A 243 76.31 -56.05 38.10
CA GLU A 243 76.13 -57.28 38.88
C GLU A 243 76.43 -58.53 38.04
N ARG A 244 75.90 -58.61 36.82
CA ARG A 244 76.18 -59.74 35.91
C ARG A 244 77.66 -59.85 35.59
N GLU A 245 78.32 -58.75 35.24
CA GLU A 245 79.75 -58.74 34.97
C GLU A 245 80.57 -59.16 36.20
N SER A 246 80.14 -58.78 37.42
CA SER A 246 80.76 -59.26 38.66
C SER A 246 80.57 -60.77 38.86
N ARG A 247 79.40 -61.31 38.52
CA ARG A 247 79.11 -62.76 38.55
C ARG A 247 79.89 -63.50 37.46
N GLU A 248 79.99 -62.93 36.26
CA GLU A 248 80.75 -63.48 35.12
C GLU A 248 82.24 -63.47 35.39
N ARG A 249 82.82 -62.42 35.99
CA ARG A 249 84.21 -62.44 36.46
C ARG A 249 84.43 -63.49 37.55
N SER A 250 83.43 -63.68 38.43
CA SER A 250 83.44 -64.76 39.43
C SER A 250 83.37 -66.16 38.79
N LEU A 251 82.64 -66.30 37.68
CA LEU A 251 82.54 -67.54 36.89
C LEU A 251 83.75 -67.77 35.98
N GLN A 252 84.37 -66.72 35.42
CA GLN A 252 85.62 -66.80 34.63
C GLN A 252 86.79 -67.24 35.48
N MET A 253 86.82 -66.88 36.77
CA MET A 253 87.75 -67.46 37.74
C MET A 253 87.45 -68.95 38.04
N ALA A 254 86.27 -69.46 37.64
CA ALA A 254 85.83 -70.83 37.82
C ALA A 254 85.84 -71.69 36.52
N SER A 255 86.10 -71.13 35.34
CA SER A 255 86.04 -71.85 34.06
C SER A 255 87.35 -71.78 33.28
N GLY A 256 88.24 -72.73 33.52
CA GLY A 256 89.26 -73.14 32.56
C GLY A 256 88.84 -74.46 31.94
N LEU A 257 88.93 -74.54 30.60
CA LEU A 257 88.74 -75.69 29.70
C LEU A 257 87.37 -75.75 29.03
N GLU A 258 87.38 -75.42 27.74
CA GLU A 258 86.54 -76.07 26.73
C GLU A 258 87.42 -77.02 25.92
N PRO A 259 86.93 -78.22 25.56
CA PRO A 259 87.37 -78.88 24.34
C PRO A 259 86.20 -79.12 23.36
N GLY A 260 86.11 -78.27 22.34
CA GLY A 260 85.18 -78.32 21.20
C GLY A 260 85.36 -79.49 20.21
N ALA A 261 85.77 -80.66 20.69
CA ALA A 261 85.76 -81.91 19.92
C ALA A 261 84.77 -82.94 20.51
N GLU A 262 84.54 -82.87 21.82
CA GLU A 262 83.46 -83.61 22.48
C GLU A 262 82.10 -82.97 22.20
N GLU A 263 82.03 -81.64 22.02
CA GLU A 263 80.80 -80.94 21.64
C GLU A 263 80.29 -81.34 20.25
N LEU A 264 81.16 -81.55 19.26
CA LEU A 264 80.73 -81.97 17.92
C LEU A 264 80.30 -83.44 17.87
N SER A 265 80.87 -84.29 18.73
CA SER A 265 80.42 -85.68 18.92
C SER A 265 79.13 -85.75 19.73
N ARG A 266 79.00 -84.93 20.79
CA ARG A 266 77.76 -84.74 21.55
C ARG A 266 76.67 -84.16 20.67
N LEU A 267 76.93 -83.15 19.86
CA LEU A 267 75.94 -82.55 18.94
C LEU A 267 75.49 -83.55 17.87
N LYS A 268 76.34 -84.51 17.46
CA LYS A 268 75.97 -85.62 16.56
C LYS A 268 75.16 -86.70 17.26
N GLU A 269 75.56 -87.14 18.46
CA GLU A 269 74.74 -88.04 19.31
C GLU A 269 73.43 -87.38 19.77
N GLU A 270 73.43 -86.08 20.01
CA GLU A 270 72.26 -85.25 20.31
C GLU A 270 71.41 -85.09 19.05
N ASN A 271 71.98 -84.97 17.85
CA ASN A 271 71.22 -84.99 16.59
C ASN A 271 70.51 -86.33 16.36
N GLU A 272 71.17 -87.44 16.69
CA GLU A 272 70.62 -88.79 16.56
C GLU A 272 69.60 -89.08 17.67
N LYS A 273 69.83 -88.57 18.89
CA LYS A 273 68.84 -88.53 19.99
C LYS A 273 67.62 -87.71 19.62
N LEU A 274 67.78 -86.48 19.10
CA LEU A 274 66.71 -85.60 18.62
C LEU A 274 65.90 -86.26 17.49
N ARG A 275 66.53 -87.07 16.62
CA ARG A 275 65.84 -87.90 15.61
C ARG A 275 65.08 -89.10 16.19
N SER A 276 65.46 -89.58 17.38
CA SER A 276 64.79 -90.67 18.11
C SER A 276 63.77 -90.21 19.15
N LEU A 277 63.69 -88.89 19.42
CA LEU A 277 62.70 -88.30 20.32
C LEU A 277 61.31 -88.50 19.73
N THR A 278 60.62 -89.50 20.25
CA THR A 278 59.18 -89.56 20.13
C THR A 278 58.65 -88.49 21.08
N PHE A 279 58.12 -87.38 20.54
CA PHE A 279 57.57 -86.29 21.34
C PHE A 279 56.74 -86.85 22.49
N SER A 280 57.13 -86.48 23.71
CA SER A 280 56.36 -86.76 24.90
C SER A 280 54.97 -86.13 24.76
N VAL A 281 53.97 -86.69 25.44
CA VAL A 281 52.59 -86.16 25.39
C VAL A 281 52.57 -84.65 25.67
N THR A 282 53.37 -84.20 26.65
CA THR A 282 53.53 -82.79 27.01
C THR A 282 54.09 -81.92 25.88
N GLU A 283 55.03 -82.43 25.09
CA GLU A 283 55.59 -81.65 23.96
C GLU A 283 54.60 -81.56 22.79
N LYS A 284 53.80 -82.60 22.56
CA LYS A 284 52.71 -82.56 21.58
C LYS A 284 51.62 -81.57 22.00
N ASP A 285 51.26 -81.57 23.28
CA ASP A 285 50.29 -80.62 23.83
C ASP A 285 50.78 -79.17 23.72
N ILE A 286 52.07 -78.90 23.96
CA ILE A 286 52.67 -77.57 23.76
C ILE A 286 52.61 -77.14 22.28
N LEU A 287 52.90 -78.06 21.35
CA LEU A 287 52.83 -77.77 19.92
C LEU A 287 51.39 -77.54 19.45
N GLU A 288 50.43 -78.32 19.94
CA GLU A 288 48.99 -78.14 19.68
C GLU A 288 48.51 -76.78 20.22
N GLN A 289 48.88 -76.43 21.46
CA GLN A 289 48.58 -75.12 22.02
C GLN A 289 49.19 -73.97 21.19
N SER A 290 50.44 -74.11 20.72
CA SER A 290 51.08 -73.09 19.87
C SER A 290 50.40 -72.94 18.50
N LEU A 291 49.82 -74.03 17.97
CA LEU A 291 49.03 -74.01 16.75
C LEU A 291 47.71 -73.29 16.98
N ASP A 292 47.03 -73.58 18.09
CA ASP A 292 45.78 -72.91 18.49
C ASP A 292 45.99 -71.41 18.72
N GLU A 293 47.05 -71.02 19.43
CA GLU A 293 47.43 -69.61 19.65
C GLU A 293 47.75 -68.89 18.31
N ALA A 294 48.37 -69.58 17.35
CA ALA A 294 48.62 -69.04 16.02
C ALA A 294 47.33 -68.89 15.18
N LEU A 295 46.36 -69.78 15.37
CA LEU A 295 45.05 -69.68 14.72
C LEU A 295 44.21 -68.55 15.31
N ASP A 296 44.21 -68.40 16.63
CA ASP A 296 43.50 -67.33 17.34
C ASP A 296 44.06 -65.96 16.96
N SER A 297 45.39 -65.79 17.00
CA SER A 297 46.03 -64.53 16.56
C SER A 297 45.74 -64.19 15.09
N LYS A 298 45.68 -65.19 14.20
CA LYS A 298 45.25 -65.00 12.81
C LYS A 298 43.78 -64.56 12.74
N GLN A 299 42.91 -65.17 13.53
CA GLN A 299 41.48 -64.80 13.57
C GLN A 299 41.29 -63.38 14.08
N GLU A 300 42.02 -62.97 15.12
CA GLU A 300 42.04 -61.60 15.63
C GLU A 300 42.49 -60.58 14.57
N LEU A 301 43.52 -60.90 13.78
CA LEU A 301 43.96 -60.05 12.67
C LEU A 301 42.87 -59.93 11.59
N VAL A 302 42.19 -61.03 11.27
CA VAL A 302 41.07 -61.03 10.32
C VAL A 302 39.91 -60.17 10.85
N ASP A 303 39.54 -60.29 12.12
CA ASP A 303 38.49 -59.48 12.74
C ASP A 303 38.88 -58.00 12.78
N ARG A 304 40.16 -57.72 13.04
CA ARG A 304 40.70 -56.35 12.97
C ARG A 304 40.60 -55.77 11.56
N ILE A 305 40.90 -56.56 10.52
CA ILE A 305 40.74 -56.15 9.12
C ILE A 305 39.27 -55.86 8.80
N HIS A 306 38.33 -56.72 9.23
CA HIS A 306 36.90 -56.49 9.02
C HIS A 306 36.41 -55.22 9.74
N SER A 307 36.82 -55.00 10.98
CA SER A 307 36.52 -53.78 11.74
C SER A 307 37.07 -52.51 11.06
N LEU A 308 38.31 -52.58 10.56
CA LEU A 308 38.92 -51.47 9.80
C LEU A 308 38.16 -51.18 8.51
N ARG A 309 37.76 -52.21 7.75
CA ARG A 309 36.94 -52.06 6.54
C ARG A 309 35.57 -51.46 6.86
N ALA A 310 34.90 -51.92 7.92
CA ALA A 310 33.63 -51.35 8.33
C ALA A 310 33.75 -49.86 8.70
N ARG A 311 34.82 -49.49 9.42
CA ARG A 311 35.12 -48.08 9.73
C ARG A 311 35.45 -47.26 8.49
N ALA A 312 36.20 -47.80 7.54
CA ALA A 312 36.51 -47.12 6.28
C ALA A 312 35.23 -46.84 5.47
N VAL A 313 34.33 -47.82 5.34
CA VAL A 313 33.05 -47.62 4.64
C VAL A 313 32.15 -46.63 5.39
N ALA A 314 32.13 -46.64 6.73
CA ALA A 314 31.40 -45.64 7.51
C ALA A 314 31.96 -44.23 7.28
N ALA A 315 33.28 -44.06 7.27
CA ALA A 315 33.94 -42.79 6.98
C ALA A 315 33.66 -42.29 5.55
N GLU A 316 33.63 -43.19 4.56
CA GLU A 316 33.24 -42.83 3.19
C GLU A 316 31.79 -42.36 3.09
N ARG A 317 30.86 -42.99 3.82
CA ARG A 317 29.46 -42.54 3.87
C ARG A 317 29.34 -41.15 4.49
N GLN A 318 30.03 -40.91 5.60
CA GLN A 318 30.08 -39.59 6.24
C GLN A 318 30.67 -38.54 5.30
N ARG A 319 31.75 -38.86 4.58
CA ARG A 319 32.34 -37.96 3.59
C ARG A 319 31.35 -37.61 2.47
N LYS A 320 30.57 -38.58 1.98
CA LYS A 320 29.53 -38.34 0.95
C LYS A 320 28.43 -37.43 1.47
N GLN A 321 27.92 -37.70 2.68
CA GLN A 321 26.91 -36.85 3.32
C GLN A 321 27.40 -35.42 3.51
N CYS A 322 28.62 -35.23 4.03
CA CYS A 322 29.23 -33.90 4.17
C CYS A 322 29.37 -33.18 2.82
N TRP A 323 29.63 -33.93 1.75
CA TRP A 323 29.72 -33.37 0.39
C TRP A 323 28.35 -32.92 -0.13
N GLU A 324 27.32 -33.74 0.05
CA GLU A 324 25.93 -33.41 -0.33
C GLU A 324 25.43 -32.17 0.44
N GLU A 325 25.67 -32.12 1.75
CA GLU A 325 25.33 -30.96 2.59
C GLU A 325 26.09 -29.69 2.15
N LYS A 326 27.37 -29.82 1.79
CA LYS A 326 28.17 -28.71 1.25
C LYS A 326 27.60 -28.21 -0.08
N GLU A 327 27.22 -29.10 -0.99
CA GLU A 327 26.61 -28.70 -2.27
C GLU A 327 25.26 -28.02 -2.06
N GLN A 328 24.42 -28.55 -1.17
CA GLN A 328 23.12 -27.97 -0.86
C GLN A 328 23.24 -26.57 -0.25
N THR A 329 24.17 -26.38 0.69
CA THR A 329 24.44 -25.06 1.30
C THR A 329 25.00 -24.07 0.28
N LEU A 330 25.88 -24.50 -0.63
CA LEU A 330 26.36 -23.66 -1.73
C LEU A 330 25.23 -23.22 -2.67
N LEU A 331 24.32 -24.12 -3.02
CA LEU A 331 23.15 -23.77 -3.85
C LEU A 331 22.22 -22.77 -3.13
N GLN A 332 22.00 -22.94 -1.82
CA GLN A 332 21.24 -21.98 -1.02
C GLN A 332 21.93 -20.61 -0.94
N PHE A 333 23.25 -20.59 -0.78
CA PHE A 333 24.05 -19.36 -0.82
C PHE A 333 23.94 -18.65 -2.17
N GLN A 334 24.06 -19.38 -3.28
CA GLN A 334 23.91 -18.80 -4.62
C GLN A 334 22.50 -18.24 -4.85
N LYS A 335 21.47 -18.96 -4.42
CA LYS A 335 20.07 -18.49 -4.50
C LYS A 335 19.89 -17.18 -3.73
N THR A 336 20.31 -17.17 -2.46
CA THR A 336 20.17 -15.98 -1.59
C THR A 336 20.98 -14.80 -2.10
N LYS A 337 22.15 -15.04 -2.72
CA LYS A 337 22.94 -13.99 -3.39
C LYS A 337 22.15 -13.34 -4.53
N VAL A 338 21.55 -14.12 -5.42
CA VAL A 338 20.72 -13.60 -6.52
C VAL A 338 19.49 -12.85 -5.98
N ASP A 339 18.85 -13.37 -4.94
CA ASP A 339 17.73 -12.69 -4.29
C ASP A 339 18.14 -11.30 -3.75
N CYS A 340 19.33 -11.20 -3.11
CA CYS A 340 19.88 -9.93 -2.64
C CYS A 340 20.16 -8.94 -3.79
N GLU A 341 20.70 -9.42 -4.90
CA GLU A 341 20.94 -8.60 -6.10
C GLU A 341 19.63 -8.03 -6.65
N ILE A 342 18.58 -8.84 -6.75
CA ILE A 342 17.24 -8.42 -7.18
C ILE A 342 16.66 -7.37 -6.22
N TYR A 343 16.78 -7.58 -4.90
CA TYR A 343 16.29 -6.59 -3.92
C TYR A 343 17.04 -5.26 -4.02
N ARG A 344 18.35 -5.30 -4.26
CA ARG A 344 19.16 -4.10 -4.48
C ARG A 344 18.69 -3.34 -5.72
N GLU A 345 18.45 -4.04 -6.83
CA GLU A 345 17.95 -3.42 -8.06
C GLU A 345 16.56 -2.80 -7.86
N LYS A 346 15.66 -3.48 -7.16
CA LYS A 346 14.34 -2.93 -6.82
C LYS A 346 14.44 -1.67 -5.96
N MET A 347 15.32 -1.67 -4.95
CA MET A 347 15.56 -0.50 -4.11
C MET A 347 16.07 0.68 -4.94
N ASN A 348 17.04 0.43 -5.83
CA ASN A 348 17.58 1.46 -6.72
C ASN A 348 16.50 2.02 -7.66
N ALA A 349 15.63 1.18 -8.22
CA ALA A 349 14.54 1.62 -9.07
C ALA A 349 13.54 2.51 -8.32
N LEU A 350 13.17 2.14 -7.08
CA LEU A 350 12.30 2.95 -6.23
C LEU A 350 12.97 4.29 -5.85
N GLN A 351 14.26 4.29 -5.55
CA GLN A 351 15.01 5.52 -5.28
C GLN A 351 15.01 6.46 -6.48
N SER A 352 15.22 5.94 -7.69
CA SER A 352 15.14 6.73 -8.94
C SER A 352 13.75 7.32 -9.14
N GLN A 353 12.68 6.55 -8.94
CA GLN A 353 11.29 7.05 -9.04
C GLN A 353 11.02 8.17 -8.03
N VAL A 354 11.48 8.03 -6.79
CA VAL A 354 11.33 9.08 -5.77
C VAL A 354 12.09 10.35 -6.18
N ALA A 355 13.29 10.23 -6.74
CA ALA A 355 14.06 11.37 -7.22
C ALA A 355 13.38 12.09 -8.41
N GLU A 356 12.74 11.34 -9.31
CA GLU A 356 11.95 11.89 -10.41
C GLU A 356 10.73 12.67 -9.90
N LEU A 357 9.96 12.09 -8.99
CA LEU A 357 8.80 12.76 -8.36
C LEU A 357 9.21 14.03 -7.61
N GLN A 358 10.36 14.01 -6.93
CA GLN A 358 10.90 15.20 -6.28
C GLN A 358 11.20 16.30 -7.29
N ARG A 359 11.82 15.95 -8.42
CA ARG A 359 12.14 16.88 -9.51
C ARG A 359 10.88 17.49 -10.14
N GLU A 360 9.85 16.69 -10.42
CA GLU A 360 8.57 17.16 -10.95
C GLU A 360 7.86 18.11 -9.97
N ARG A 361 7.88 17.77 -8.68
CA ARG A 361 7.33 18.61 -7.61
C ARG A 361 8.05 19.96 -7.54
N ASP A 362 9.38 19.96 -7.60
CA ASP A 362 10.17 21.20 -7.57
C ASP A 362 9.97 22.03 -8.85
N GLN A 363 9.87 21.38 -10.00
CA GLN A 363 9.53 22.05 -11.25
C GLN A 363 8.15 22.71 -11.18
N ALA A 364 7.13 22.02 -10.68
CA ALA A 364 5.78 22.56 -10.51
C ALA A 364 5.75 23.76 -9.56
N TYR A 365 6.52 23.72 -8.46
CA TYR A 365 6.67 24.87 -7.57
C TYR A 365 7.36 26.04 -8.25
N SER A 366 8.47 25.82 -8.97
CA SER A 366 9.13 26.91 -9.71
C SER A 366 8.23 27.53 -10.77
N ALA A 367 7.43 26.72 -11.49
CA ALA A 367 6.51 27.20 -12.51
C ALA A 367 5.39 28.05 -11.89
N ARG A 368 4.83 27.61 -10.75
CA ARG A 368 3.85 28.38 -10.00
C ARG A 368 4.42 29.71 -9.52
N ASP A 369 5.61 29.69 -8.93
CA ASP A 369 6.25 30.88 -8.38
C ASP A 369 6.62 31.88 -9.50
N ALA A 370 7.05 31.38 -10.66
CA ALA A 370 7.26 32.18 -11.87
C ALA A 370 5.95 32.85 -12.36
N ALA A 371 4.87 32.08 -12.49
CA ALA A 371 3.57 32.63 -12.89
C ALA A 371 3.04 33.67 -11.89
N GLN A 372 3.24 33.45 -10.58
CA GLN A 372 2.90 34.44 -9.56
C GLN A 372 3.73 35.72 -9.69
N ALA A 373 5.02 35.61 -9.98
CA ALA A 373 5.88 36.75 -10.24
C ALA A 373 5.41 37.54 -11.49
N GLU A 374 5.08 36.88 -12.58
CA GLU A 374 4.53 37.51 -13.79
C GLU A 374 3.20 38.23 -13.53
N ILE A 375 2.29 37.63 -12.76
CA ILE A 375 1.04 38.27 -12.35
C ILE A 375 1.34 39.52 -11.53
N SER A 376 2.28 39.45 -10.58
CA SER A 376 2.65 40.60 -9.75
C SER A 376 3.21 41.75 -10.60
N GLN A 377 4.06 41.42 -11.59
CA GLN A 377 4.62 42.39 -12.52
C GLN A 377 3.52 43.04 -13.38
N SER A 378 2.63 42.22 -13.96
CA SER A 378 1.49 42.70 -14.76
C SER A 378 0.57 43.62 -13.96
N LEU A 379 0.33 43.32 -12.68
CA LEU A 379 -0.45 44.19 -11.80
C LEU A 379 0.24 45.52 -11.57
N THR A 380 1.55 45.52 -11.31
CA THR A 380 2.32 46.77 -11.15
C THR A 380 2.32 47.63 -12.42
N ASP A 381 2.45 47.00 -13.58
CA ASP A 381 2.44 47.68 -14.88
C ASP A 381 1.05 48.27 -15.17
N LYS A 382 -0.01 47.50 -14.92
CA LYS A 382 -1.39 47.97 -15.01
C LYS A 382 -1.64 49.17 -14.11
N ASP A 383 -1.14 49.16 -12.87
CA ASP A 383 -1.31 50.28 -11.94
C ASP A 383 -0.45 51.49 -12.32
N ALA A 384 0.71 51.30 -12.96
CA ALA A 384 1.47 52.37 -13.59
C ALA A 384 0.71 53.01 -14.77
N LEU A 385 0.11 52.20 -15.65
CA LEU A 385 -0.70 52.69 -16.77
C LEU A 385 -1.95 53.42 -16.30
N ARG A 386 -2.63 52.92 -15.25
CA ARG A 386 -3.78 53.61 -14.63
C ARG A 386 -3.38 54.99 -14.12
N ARG A 387 -2.25 55.11 -13.42
CA ARG A 387 -1.72 56.41 -13.00
C ARG A 387 -1.50 57.33 -14.19
N LYS A 388 -0.94 56.83 -15.29
CA LYS A 388 -0.74 57.62 -16.51
C LYS A 388 -2.03 58.09 -17.16
N VAL A 389 -3.06 57.23 -17.20
CA VAL A 389 -4.39 57.59 -17.69
C VAL A 389 -5.00 58.70 -16.82
N PHE A 390 -4.87 58.62 -15.50
CA PHE A 390 -5.33 59.69 -14.60
C PHE A 390 -4.61 61.02 -14.90
N GLU A 391 -3.28 61.01 -15.00
CA GLU A 391 -2.50 62.22 -15.34
C GLU A 391 -2.92 62.84 -16.68
N LEU A 392 -3.09 62.02 -17.73
CA LEU A 392 -3.50 62.51 -19.04
C LEU A 392 -4.95 63.01 -19.03
N THR A 393 -5.83 62.38 -18.26
CA THR A 393 -7.22 62.84 -18.11
C THR A 393 -7.28 64.20 -17.44
N ASP A 394 -6.44 64.43 -16.42
CA ASP A 394 -6.30 65.72 -15.74
C ASP A 394 -5.82 66.80 -16.73
N GLN A 395 -4.74 66.52 -17.48
CA GLN A 395 -4.24 67.41 -18.53
C GLN A 395 -5.30 67.74 -19.60
N VAL A 396 -6.10 66.77 -20.03
CA VAL A 396 -7.20 66.99 -20.99
C VAL A 396 -8.30 67.86 -20.38
N CYS A 397 -8.62 67.70 -19.10
CA CYS A 397 -9.57 68.56 -18.40
C CYS A 397 -9.07 70.01 -18.33
N ASP A 398 -7.81 70.22 -17.98
CA ASP A 398 -7.17 71.54 -17.92
C ASP A 398 -7.20 72.23 -19.29
N LEU A 399 -6.77 71.53 -20.35
CA LEU A 399 -6.80 72.06 -21.71
C LEU A 399 -8.23 72.41 -22.15
N ARG A 400 -9.23 71.58 -21.83
CA ARG A 400 -10.65 71.88 -22.11
C ARG A 400 -11.17 73.07 -21.32
N GLN A 401 -10.64 73.32 -20.12
CA GLN A 401 -10.98 74.51 -19.35
C GLN A 401 -10.38 75.76 -20.01
N GLN A 402 -9.11 75.71 -20.40
CA GLN A 402 -8.44 76.80 -21.14
C GLN A 402 -9.13 77.11 -22.49
N LEU A 403 -9.59 76.08 -23.21
CA LEU A 403 -10.29 76.26 -24.48
C LEU A 403 -11.65 76.94 -24.28
N ARG A 404 -12.36 76.62 -23.19
CA ARG A 404 -13.62 77.28 -22.82
C ARG A 404 -13.41 78.73 -22.41
N THR A 405 -12.35 79.04 -21.66
CA THR A 405 -12.03 80.44 -21.30
C THR A 405 -11.67 81.26 -22.53
N LEU A 406 -10.86 80.71 -23.46
CA LEU A 406 -10.52 81.37 -24.72
C LEU A 406 -11.73 81.57 -25.64
N GLN A 407 -12.67 80.61 -25.70
CA GLN A 407 -13.93 80.79 -26.43
C GLN A 407 -14.85 81.84 -25.80
N ALA A 408 -14.86 81.95 -24.47
CA ALA A 408 -15.63 82.97 -23.76
C ALA A 408 -15.03 84.38 -23.96
N GLU A 409 -13.74 84.48 -24.23
CA GLU A 409 -13.03 85.74 -24.49
C GLU A 409 -12.98 86.13 -25.98
N SER A 410 -13.51 85.29 -26.88
CA SER A 410 -13.59 85.55 -28.33
C SER A 410 -14.86 86.35 -28.68
N PRO A 411 -14.76 87.56 -29.25
CA PRO A 411 -15.94 88.33 -29.66
C PRO A 411 -16.39 87.93 -31.07
N GLN A 412 -17.49 87.18 -31.20
CA GLN A 412 -18.31 87.22 -32.43
C GLN A 412 -19.80 87.21 -32.12
N GLY A 413 -20.50 88.10 -32.85
CA GLY A 413 -21.87 88.57 -32.63
C GLY A 413 -22.99 87.56 -32.87
N PRO A 414 -24.25 88.03 -32.78
CA PRO A 414 -25.39 87.19 -32.45
C PRO A 414 -25.90 86.41 -33.67
N ARG A 415 -26.21 85.12 -33.48
CA ARG A 415 -27.18 84.43 -34.34
C ARG A 415 -27.98 83.38 -33.58
N GLN A 416 -29.28 83.43 -33.87
CA GLN A 416 -30.41 82.76 -33.25
C GLN A 416 -30.49 81.24 -33.47
N GLU A 417 -31.18 80.61 -32.53
CA GLU A 417 -32.12 79.48 -32.63
C GLU A 417 -31.73 78.21 -33.40
N ALA A 418 -31.65 77.10 -32.66
CA ALA A 418 -32.27 75.83 -33.05
C ALA A 418 -32.56 74.99 -31.80
N GLU A 419 -33.73 74.36 -31.81
CA GLU A 419 -34.28 73.43 -30.83
C GLU A 419 -33.28 72.35 -30.36
N ALA A 420 -33.37 71.95 -29.08
CA ALA A 420 -33.72 70.57 -28.69
C ALA A 420 -33.38 70.27 -27.22
N ARG A 421 -34.40 69.76 -26.52
CA ARG A 421 -34.37 68.84 -25.37
C ARG A 421 -33.65 69.28 -24.09
N GLY A 422 -34.45 69.30 -23.02
CA GLY A 422 -34.05 69.64 -21.66
C GLY A 422 -32.96 68.75 -21.02
N PRO A 423 -32.49 69.13 -19.82
CA PRO A 423 -31.40 68.45 -19.14
C PRO A 423 -31.85 67.08 -18.66
N GLY A 424 -31.61 66.04 -19.47
CA GLY A 424 -31.75 64.66 -19.06
C GLY A 424 -30.81 64.37 -17.90
N ARG A 425 -31.37 64.06 -16.73
CA ARG A 425 -30.62 63.46 -15.62
C ARG A 425 -29.89 62.24 -16.17
N ARG A 426 -28.56 62.29 -16.26
CA ARG A 426 -27.74 61.12 -16.60
C ARG A 426 -27.99 60.06 -15.53
N GLY A 427 -28.83 59.09 -15.88
CA GLY A 427 -28.97 57.86 -15.12
C GLY A 427 -27.60 57.22 -14.97
N LYS A 428 -27.25 56.82 -13.75
CA LYS A 428 -26.06 56.04 -13.46
C LYS A 428 -26.06 54.84 -14.40
N GLN A 429 -25.05 54.71 -15.25
CA GLN A 429 -24.86 53.52 -16.07
C GLN A 429 -24.73 52.32 -15.12
N ARG A 430 -25.60 51.32 -15.29
CA ARG A 430 -25.45 50.03 -14.60
C ARG A 430 -24.17 49.40 -15.11
N LEU A 431 -23.22 49.14 -14.20
CA LEU A 431 -22.02 48.36 -14.49
C LEU A 431 -22.45 46.95 -14.92
N THR A 432 -22.20 46.62 -16.18
CA THR A 432 -22.35 45.25 -16.70
C THR A 432 -21.12 44.45 -16.29
N ARG A 433 -21.32 43.26 -15.73
CA ARG A 433 -20.25 42.30 -15.44
C ARG A 433 -19.63 41.86 -16.79
N MET A 434 -18.40 42.27 -17.07
CA MET A 434 -17.62 41.68 -18.16
C MET A 434 -17.09 40.31 -17.71
N PHE A 435 -17.23 39.30 -18.58
CA PHE A 435 -16.54 38.02 -18.40
C PHE A 435 -15.03 38.23 -18.57
N ALA A 436 -14.24 37.51 -17.78
CA ALA A 436 -12.78 37.58 -17.87
C ALA A 436 -12.35 37.13 -19.27
N ILE A 437 -11.59 37.98 -19.96
CA ILE A 437 -10.92 37.63 -21.21
C ILE A 437 -9.62 36.94 -20.79
N CYS A 438 -9.54 35.63 -21.02
CA CYS A 438 -8.27 34.92 -20.94
C CYS A 438 -7.36 35.41 -22.08
N PRO A 439 -6.06 35.64 -21.84
CA PRO A 439 -5.11 35.98 -22.89
C PRO A 439 -5.07 34.86 -23.95
N PRO A 440 -4.93 35.18 -25.25
CA PRO A 440 -4.68 34.17 -26.27
C PRO A 440 -3.25 33.63 -26.11
N ASP A 441 -3.10 32.31 -25.96
CA ASP A 441 -1.81 31.64 -26.06
C ASP A 441 -1.26 31.85 -27.48
N GLY A 442 -0.26 32.73 -27.59
CA GLY A 442 0.52 32.96 -28.81
C GLY A 442 1.88 32.30 -28.66
N GLY A 443 2.09 31.20 -29.36
CA GLY A 443 3.37 30.50 -29.42
C GLY A 443 3.41 29.47 -30.55
N ASP A 444 3.71 29.94 -31.76
CA ASP A 444 3.98 29.10 -32.92
C ASP A 444 5.31 28.35 -32.73
N CYS A 445 5.27 27.02 -32.71
CA CYS A 445 6.36 26.18 -33.22
C CYS A 445 5.78 24.98 -33.96
N SER A 446 6.07 24.95 -35.26
CA SER A 446 5.76 23.86 -36.17
C SER A 446 6.50 22.59 -35.76
N CYS A 447 5.78 21.45 -35.68
CA CYS A 447 6.08 20.21 -36.38
C CYS A 447 5.13 19.06 -35.96
N LEU A 448 4.34 18.59 -36.95
CA LEU A 448 3.83 17.22 -37.16
C LEU A 448 2.80 16.62 -36.16
N SER A 449 1.53 16.56 -36.62
CA SER A 449 0.38 15.82 -36.04
C SER A 449 0.52 14.28 -36.15
N PRO A 450 -0.31 13.40 -35.51
CA PRO A 450 -1.80 13.41 -35.52
C PRO A 450 -2.48 12.86 -34.21
N PRO A 451 -3.78 12.49 -34.15
CA PRO A 451 -4.89 13.38 -33.80
C PRO A 451 -5.72 12.86 -32.59
N GLU A 452 -5.62 13.48 -31.41
CA GLU A 452 -6.58 13.24 -30.31
C GLU A 452 -6.77 14.51 -29.47
N SER A 453 -7.76 15.34 -29.83
CA SER A 453 -8.28 16.36 -28.91
C SER A 453 -9.67 16.82 -29.34
N GLN A 454 -10.69 16.13 -28.82
CA GLN A 454 -12.11 16.54 -28.87
C GLN A 454 -12.76 16.49 -27.47
N LEU A 455 -12.00 16.57 -26.37
CA LEU A 455 -12.53 16.21 -25.04
C LEU A 455 -12.55 17.28 -23.94
N TRP A 456 -12.18 18.56 -24.18
CA TRP A 456 -11.97 19.50 -23.07
C TRP A 456 -12.74 20.82 -23.11
N SER A 457 -13.86 20.93 -23.83
CA SER A 457 -14.64 22.20 -23.87
C SER A 457 -15.89 22.26 -22.97
N ASP A 458 -16.27 21.21 -22.23
CA ASP A 458 -17.63 21.08 -21.67
C ASP A 458 -17.79 21.22 -20.14
N LEU A 459 -16.84 21.82 -19.41
CA LEU A 459 -16.89 21.84 -17.92
C LEU A 459 -16.90 23.21 -17.23
N SER A 460 -17.03 24.34 -17.92
CA SER A 460 -16.99 25.67 -17.29
C SER A 460 -18.34 26.35 -17.02
N THR A 461 -19.48 25.66 -17.18
CA THR A 461 -20.81 26.25 -16.94
C THR A 461 -21.69 25.40 -16.02
N THR A 462 -21.37 25.31 -14.73
CA THR A 462 -22.38 25.31 -13.64
C THR A 462 -21.68 25.39 -12.28
N SER A 463 -21.91 26.47 -11.55
CA SER A 463 -22.18 26.48 -10.10
C SER A 463 -21.72 27.79 -9.47
N SER A 464 -22.68 28.68 -9.23
CA SER A 464 -22.57 29.81 -8.32
C SER A 464 -23.92 30.00 -7.63
N ARG A 465 -24.09 29.34 -6.48
CA ARG A 465 -24.89 29.70 -5.28
C ARG A 465 -24.99 28.41 -4.46
N GLU A 466 -24.53 28.34 -3.22
CA GLU A 466 -25.04 29.10 -2.07
C GLU A 466 -23.93 29.56 -1.10
N LEU A 467 -24.09 30.79 -0.60
CA LEU A 467 -23.52 31.28 0.67
C LEU A 467 -24.25 30.55 1.82
N ALA A 468 -23.70 30.24 2.99
CA ALA A 468 -22.44 30.55 3.65
C ALA A 468 -22.26 29.50 4.77
N ASP A 469 -21.02 29.12 5.07
CA ASP A 469 -20.55 29.15 6.46
C ASP A 469 -19.05 29.36 6.52
N SER A 470 -18.73 30.54 7.05
CA SER A 470 -17.51 31.00 7.67
C SER A 470 -16.48 29.93 8.06
N PHE A 471 -15.34 29.91 7.34
CA PHE A 471 -14.04 29.79 8.00
C PHE A 471 -13.12 30.92 7.54
N ARG A 472 -12.88 31.84 8.47
CA ARG A 472 -11.93 32.93 8.34
C ARG A 472 -10.51 32.38 8.21
N SER A 473 -9.75 33.07 7.39
CA SER A 473 -8.29 33.12 7.32
C SER A 473 -7.57 32.72 8.62
N SER A 474 -6.68 31.74 8.52
CA SER A 474 -5.45 31.68 9.31
C SER A 474 -4.27 31.81 8.36
N SER A 475 -3.41 32.79 8.67
CA SER A 475 -2.17 33.18 8.00
C SER A 475 -1.33 32.00 7.46
N PRO A 476 -0.55 32.20 6.37
CA PRO A 476 0.46 31.22 5.99
C PRO A 476 1.41 30.99 7.18
N VAL A 477 1.55 29.74 7.61
CA VAL A 477 2.52 29.34 8.62
C VAL A 477 3.90 29.40 7.96
N PRO A 478 4.88 30.13 8.52
CA PRO A 478 6.23 30.14 7.98
C PRO A 478 6.88 28.75 8.11
N PRO A 479 7.86 28.41 7.25
CA PRO A 479 8.51 27.10 7.29
C PRO A 479 9.10 26.82 8.68
N SER A 480 8.93 25.60 9.17
CA SER A 480 9.43 25.18 10.48
C SER A 480 10.95 25.37 10.56
N GLN A 481 11.48 25.70 11.75
CA GLN A 481 12.92 25.91 11.95
C GLN A 481 13.76 24.71 11.48
N GLN A 482 13.20 23.49 11.53
CA GLN A 482 13.84 22.28 11.01
C GLN A 482 14.05 22.28 9.49
N SER A 483 13.17 22.92 8.71
CA SER A 483 13.31 23.08 7.25
C SER A 483 14.41 24.10 6.87
N LEU A 484 14.60 25.13 7.70
CA LEU A 484 15.68 26.10 7.51
C LEU A 484 17.03 25.52 7.93
N HIS A 485 17.07 24.74 9.02
CA HIS A 485 18.28 24.04 9.44
C HIS A 485 18.74 22.95 8.47
N LYS A 486 17.81 22.25 7.78
CA LYS A 486 18.18 21.29 6.72
C LYS A 486 18.82 21.97 5.50
N ARG A 487 18.22 23.06 5.03
CA ARG A 487 18.80 23.84 3.91
C ARG A 487 20.16 24.43 4.25
N ALA A 488 20.37 24.89 5.49
CA ALA A 488 21.66 25.39 5.94
C ALA A 488 22.71 24.29 6.18
N ALA A 489 22.28 23.05 6.46
CA ALA A 489 23.18 21.91 6.64
C ALA A 489 23.57 21.26 5.31
N GLU A 490 22.72 21.32 4.29
CA GLU A 490 23.00 20.78 2.94
C GLU A 490 24.10 21.56 2.21
N ASP A 491 24.29 22.85 2.50
CA ASP A 491 25.36 23.68 1.93
C ASP A 491 26.74 23.47 2.60
N LEU A 492 26.84 22.63 3.64
CA LEU A 492 28.07 22.41 4.44
C LEU A 492 28.66 21.00 4.32
N TRP A 493 28.02 20.09 3.60
CA TRP A 493 28.52 18.73 3.35
C TRP A 493 28.88 18.54 1.88
N GLU A 494 29.81 19.36 1.38
CA GLU A 494 30.68 18.92 0.29
C GLU A 494 31.68 17.90 0.85
N ASP A 495 31.42 16.63 0.53
CA ASP A 495 32.32 15.46 0.51
C ASP A 495 33.15 15.12 1.78
N PRO A 496 32.93 13.91 2.33
CA PRO A 496 34.08 13.03 2.57
C PRO A 496 33.86 11.59 2.09
N CYS A 497 34.65 11.24 1.07
CA CYS A 497 35.40 9.98 0.95
C CYS A 497 34.62 8.67 0.72
N SER A 498 34.61 8.28 -0.55
CA SER A 498 35.14 7.00 -1.04
C SER A 498 36.10 6.27 -0.08
N PHE A 499 35.59 5.28 0.65
CA PHE A 499 36.29 4.08 1.17
C PHE A 499 35.16 3.03 1.38
N SER A 500 35.19 1.77 0.97
CA SER A 500 36.28 0.86 0.62
C SER A 500 35.77 -0.18 -0.40
N SER A 501 36.47 -0.35 -1.50
CA SER A 501 36.40 -1.55 -2.33
C SER A 501 36.98 -2.71 -1.52
N PHE A 502 36.20 -3.79 -1.31
CA PHE A 502 36.75 -5.04 -0.78
C PHE A 502 37.58 -5.74 -1.88
N PRO A 503 38.69 -6.41 -1.53
CA PRO A 503 39.56 -7.02 -2.53
C PRO A 503 38.87 -8.19 -3.22
N GLU A 504 38.90 -8.12 -4.54
CA GLU A 504 38.67 -9.19 -5.50
C GLU A 504 39.59 -10.37 -5.17
N ILE A 505 39.01 -11.51 -4.78
CA ILE A 505 39.73 -12.77 -4.63
C ILE A 505 40.05 -13.26 -6.03
N LEU A 506 41.32 -13.14 -6.42
CA LEU A 506 41.88 -13.76 -7.62
C LEU A 506 41.59 -15.27 -7.62
N GLU A 507 40.82 -15.70 -8.61
CA GLU A 507 40.76 -17.09 -9.05
C GLU A 507 42.16 -17.54 -9.49
N VAL A 508 42.79 -18.41 -8.70
CA VAL A 508 43.91 -19.22 -9.20
C VAL A 508 43.32 -20.49 -9.80
N ASP A 509 43.33 -20.50 -11.13
CA ASP A 509 43.10 -21.65 -11.97
C ASP A 509 44.09 -22.77 -11.62
N GLY A 510 43.58 -23.98 -11.39
CA GLY A 510 44.31 -25.11 -10.83
C GLY A 510 43.87 -26.42 -11.45
N GLY A 511 43.84 -26.46 -12.79
CA GLY A 511 43.61 -27.68 -13.56
C GLY A 511 44.83 -28.62 -13.59
N THR A 512 44.55 -29.88 -13.24
CA THR A 512 45.14 -31.13 -13.79
C THR A 512 46.45 -31.74 -13.26
N SER A 513 46.30 -33.03 -12.93
CA SER A 513 47.24 -34.15 -13.02
C SER A 513 48.21 -34.39 -11.85
N LEU A 514 47.89 -35.40 -11.04
CA LEU A 514 48.86 -36.09 -10.18
C LEU A 514 49.42 -37.29 -10.95
N GLY A 515 50.64 -37.14 -11.46
CA GLY A 515 51.51 -38.22 -11.92
C GLY A 515 52.68 -38.37 -10.96
N ALA A 516 52.99 -39.61 -10.62
CA ALA A 516 54.01 -40.02 -9.66
C ALA A 516 55.43 -39.46 -9.93
N LYS A 517 56.15 -39.13 -8.86
CA LYS A 517 57.46 -39.75 -8.52
C LYS A 517 58.06 -39.21 -7.22
N ALA A 518 58.71 -40.13 -6.53
CA ALA A 518 59.55 -39.93 -5.36
C ALA A 518 60.73 -38.98 -5.63
N GLY A 519 61.20 -38.31 -4.57
CA GLY A 519 62.41 -37.49 -4.60
C GLY A 519 62.64 -36.81 -3.26
N ASP A 520 63.45 -37.48 -2.46
CA ASP A 520 64.08 -37.10 -1.19
C ASP A 520 64.72 -35.69 -1.23
N THR A 521 64.44 -34.82 -0.26
CA THR A 521 65.38 -33.77 0.16
C THR A 521 65.07 -33.27 1.57
N ASP A 522 66.10 -33.39 2.41
CA ASP A 522 66.23 -33.08 3.82
C ASP A 522 66.67 -31.60 4.03
N LEU A 523 66.61 -31.11 5.28
CA LEU A 523 67.18 -29.84 5.82
C LEU A 523 66.31 -28.57 5.66
N ASP A 524 66.08 -27.67 6.63
CA ASP A 524 66.65 -27.41 7.96
C ASP A 524 65.64 -26.68 8.87
N TYR A 525 65.81 -26.85 10.19
CA TYR A 525 65.13 -26.10 11.25
C TYR A 525 65.80 -24.74 11.51
N GLU A 526 65.02 -23.66 11.60
CA GLU A 526 65.41 -22.47 12.38
C GLU A 526 64.25 -22.06 13.31
N ILE A 527 64.51 -22.19 14.61
CA ILE A 527 63.70 -21.66 15.71
C ILE A 527 64.30 -20.30 16.07
N VAL A 528 63.53 -19.23 15.98
CA VAL A 528 63.88 -17.94 16.56
C VAL A 528 62.86 -17.62 17.65
N ASP A 529 63.29 -17.80 18.90
CA ASP A 529 62.64 -17.26 20.09
C ASP A 529 63.02 -15.78 20.25
N ARG A 530 62.02 -14.92 20.43
CA ARG A 530 62.19 -13.71 21.25
C ARG A 530 60.86 -13.19 21.76
N ALA A 531 60.56 -13.54 23.01
CA ALA A 531 59.70 -12.74 23.86
C ALA A 531 60.45 -11.47 24.28
N GLU A 532 59.78 -10.32 24.29
CA GLU A 532 59.96 -9.26 25.30
C GLU A 532 58.70 -8.39 25.37
N LEU A 533 58.24 -8.23 26.61
CA LEU A 533 57.12 -7.40 27.06
C LEU A 533 57.46 -5.91 26.99
N GLY A 534 56.42 -5.10 26.80
CA GLY A 534 56.42 -3.66 27.08
C GLY A 534 55.05 -3.23 27.60
N GLU A 535 54.96 -3.05 28.92
CA GLU A 535 53.79 -2.63 29.69
C GLU A 535 53.48 -1.12 29.54
N SER A 536 52.22 -0.74 29.78
CA SER A 536 51.75 0.32 30.70
C SER A 536 50.38 0.84 30.24
N SER A 537 49.30 0.45 30.92
CA SER A 537 48.69 1.10 32.09
C SER A 537 47.88 2.34 31.73
N ASN A 538 46.55 2.23 31.90
CA ASN A 538 45.80 3.13 32.78
C ASN A 538 44.37 2.61 32.99
N SER A 539 44.08 2.25 34.24
CA SER A 539 42.73 2.19 34.81
C SER A 539 42.53 3.46 35.66
N PRO A 540 41.30 3.97 35.88
CA PRO A 540 40.53 3.42 37.00
C PRO A 540 38.99 3.34 36.82
N ARG A 541 38.42 2.36 37.52
CA ARG A 541 37.07 2.16 38.13
C ARG A 541 36.33 3.45 38.63
N PRO A 542 35.08 3.40 39.22
CA PRO A 542 34.01 2.36 39.30
C PRO A 542 32.57 2.93 39.11
N VAL A 543 31.50 2.12 39.24
CA VAL A 543 30.37 2.31 40.21
C VAL A 543 29.44 1.08 40.20
N SER A 544 29.18 0.57 41.41
CA SER A 544 28.20 -0.48 41.75
C SER A 544 26.78 0.06 41.85
N GLY A 545 25.80 -0.81 41.58
CA GLY A 545 24.42 -0.61 42.00
C GLY A 545 23.63 -1.91 41.88
N GLY A 546 23.80 -2.82 42.85
CA GLY A 546 22.91 -3.97 43.00
C GLY A 546 21.69 -3.59 43.83
N LEU A 547 20.54 -4.21 43.56
CA LEU A 547 19.45 -4.38 44.53
C LEU A 547 18.63 -5.62 44.19
N TYR A 548 18.13 -6.22 45.28
CA TYR A 548 17.56 -7.55 45.44
C TYR A 548 16.12 -7.72 44.93
N LEU A 549 15.78 -9.00 44.70
CA LEU A 549 14.49 -9.71 44.91
C LEU A 549 13.21 -8.89 45.08
N SER A 550 12.15 -9.28 44.35
CA SER A 550 10.94 -9.78 45.01
C SER A 550 10.05 -10.60 44.07
N ALA A 551 9.52 -11.68 44.61
CA ALA A 551 8.45 -12.48 44.06
C ALA A 551 7.13 -11.69 43.97
N ARG A 552 6.39 -11.91 42.88
CA ARG A 552 4.97 -12.30 42.91
C ARG A 552 4.55 -12.92 41.58
#